data_AF-A0A3N5XW65-F1
#
_entry.id   AF-A0A3N5XW65-F1
#
_cell.length_a   1.000
_cell.length_b   1.000
_cell.length_c   1.000
_cell.angle_alpha   90.00
_cell.angle_beta   90.00
_cell.angle_gamma   90.00
#
_symmetry.space_group_name_H-M   'P 1'
#
loop_
_entity.id
_entity.type
_entity.pdbx_description
1 polymer ?
#
loop_
_entity_poly.entity_id
_entity_poly.type
_entity_poly.pdbx_seq_one_letter_code
_entity_poly.pdbx_strand_id
1 'polypeptide(L)'
;MSTRAGLRLGTVCSLVVMFLTAYLALAQQPSGVCPPFFLRDESGAVIDPVHGKNLNVPYSPRQTCGACHDYNKITEGFHFQQGRGEKPAAEMAERYRWVSSPGNYGGTWCSPAPIYRQLAAKKNSNPRMIDMTSFDFVTATCGNCHPGGGPLEYDRQGKRYDRWMLDPSSGLAPGRENNLDGDYFKARWSETGIIEADCLLCHLPEYDYKVRNQQLAALNFRWAATAGARLGRVDGSVKDSKSPSVVYDAAIFDAEGKVSLHIVAQPRNETCEHCHAKPGWKKRGASFSARSDVHMRAGLRCVDCHASGSRAFDARIRGKEIHQVGKGDDPSGHVRDDLDNTMRDCADCHDSGYLGAPIAKHVDFPPHHIEKIACQTCHIPERHVKSAQVQVSDVFNKGPKIDPPGKHIWTFYDAGMKYWNHYGELTMFTAEDQPTDAFRPALARYKGKIYPVNRVHSAWPGLKIDGQPGLGQPFMKDVFIL
;
A
#
# COMPACT_ATOMS: atom_id res chain seq x y z
N MET A 1 -31.64 72.38 65.26
CA MET A 1 -32.59 71.24 65.24
C MET A 1 -32.86 70.89 63.79
N SER A 2 -32.57 69.63 63.46
CA SER A 2 -32.18 69.17 62.13
C SER A 2 -33.34 68.99 61.16
N THR A 3 -32.99 69.07 59.88
CA THR A 3 -33.79 69.36 58.69
C THR A 3 -34.24 68.14 57.88
N ARG A 4 -35.45 68.27 57.31
CA ARG A 4 -35.93 67.91 55.95
C ARG A 4 -35.79 66.47 55.38
N ALA A 5 -36.97 65.96 55.01
CA ALA A 5 -37.45 65.52 53.68
C ALA A 5 -36.54 64.69 52.74
N GLY A 6 -37.13 63.62 52.18
CA GLY A 6 -36.43 62.51 51.53
C GLY A 6 -36.37 62.50 50.01
N LEU A 7 -35.67 61.47 49.47
CA LEU A 7 -35.83 60.89 48.13
C LEU A 7 -34.96 59.62 47.98
N ARG A 8 -35.54 58.59 47.34
CA ARG A 8 -35.04 57.58 46.38
C ARG A 8 -33.56 57.07 46.34
N LEU A 9 -33.48 55.86 45.76
CA LEU A 9 -32.41 55.17 45.02
C LEU A 9 -31.50 54.22 45.82
N GLY A 10 -31.37 52.99 45.29
CA GLY A 10 -30.48 51.95 45.81
C GLY A 10 -30.54 50.68 44.97
N THR A 11 -29.91 50.75 43.80
CA THR A 11 -29.67 49.70 42.80
C THR A 11 -28.90 48.51 43.39
N VAL A 12 -29.36 47.28 43.17
CA VAL A 12 -28.47 46.09 43.13
C VAL A 12 -28.86 45.26 41.92
N CYS A 13 -28.13 45.48 40.84
CA CYS A 13 -28.09 44.68 39.63
C CYS A 13 -26.83 43.81 39.72
N SER A 14 -26.94 42.49 39.52
CA SER A 14 -26.03 41.67 38.70
C SER A 14 -26.05 40.18 39.10
N LEU A 15 -25.83 39.33 38.10
CA LEU A 15 -25.35 37.94 38.18
C LEU A 15 -26.38 36.82 38.36
N VAL A 16 -27.42 36.78 37.52
CA VAL A 16 -27.99 35.49 37.10
C VAL A 16 -28.38 35.61 35.62
N VAL A 17 -28.00 34.60 34.82
CA VAL A 17 -28.34 34.39 33.39
C VAL A 17 -27.46 35.12 32.35
N MET A 18 -26.17 34.80 32.33
CA MET A 18 -25.32 34.86 31.11
C MET A 18 -24.44 33.60 31.00
N PHE A 19 -25.04 32.43 31.16
CA PHE A 19 -24.36 31.12 30.95
C PHE A 19 -25.21 30.17 30.08
N LEU A 20 -26.03 30.72 29.19
CA LEU A 20 -26.73 29.97 28.14
C LEU A 20 -26.63 30.74 26.83
N THR A 21 -25.54 30.50 26.09
CA THR A 21 -25.39 30.56 24.61
C THR A 21 -23.90 30.66 24.21
N ALA A 22 -23.01 30.00 24.95
CA ALA A 22 -21.66 29.67 24.49
C ALA A 22 -21.52 28.16 24.19
N TYR A 23 -22.63 27.44 24.04
CA TYR A 23 -22.68 26.31 23.11
C TYR A 23 -22.64 26.92 21.71
N LEU A 24 -21.44 27.36 21.31
CA LEU A 24 -21.09 27.50 19.92
C LEU A 24 -21.57 26.22 19.26
N ALA A 25 -22.53 26.38 18.35
CA ALA A 25 -22.80 25.40 17.35
C ALA A 25 -21.44 25.00 16.76
N LEU A 26 -20.92 23.83 17.16
CA LEU A 26 -20.14 23.03 16.25
C LEU A 26 -21.10 22.79 15.10
N ALA A 27 -21.10 23.72 14.15
CA ALA A 27 -21.78 23.58 12.88
C ALA A 27 -21.38 22.19 12.42
N GLN A 28 -22.36 21.30 12.39
CA GLN A 28 -22.16 19.90 12.08
C GLN A 28 -21.49 19.88 10.72
N GLN A 29 -20.17 19.65 10.71
CA GLN A 29 -19.39 19.68 9.49
C GLN A 29 -20.08 18.70 8.55
N PRO A 30 -20.48 19.12 7.33
CA PRO A 30 -21.21 18.26 6.43
C PRO A 30 -20.43 16.94 6.28
N SER A 31 -21.03 15.85 6.75
CA SER A 31 -20.33 14.58 6.87
C SER A 31 -20.03 14.04 5.48
N GLY A 32 -18.78 13.66 5.23
CA GLY A 32 -18.38 12.91 4.03
C GLY A 32 -17.92 13.74 2.83
N VAL A 33 -17.82 15.07 2.95
CA VAL A 33 -17.20 15.94 1.92
C VAL A 33 -16.09 16.75 2.56
N CYS A 34 -14.89 16.70 1.96
CA CYS A 34 -13.76 17.50 2.42
C CYS A 34 -14.01 18.98 2.09
N PRO A 35 -13.98 19.91 3.06
CA PRO A 35 -14.08 21.35 2.76
C PRO A 35 -12.79 21.83 2.07
N PRO A 36 -12.79 23.00 1.39
CA PRO A 36 -11.55 23.59 0.89
C PRO A 36 -10.52 23.76 2.02
N PHE A 37 -9.26 23.41 1.75
CA PHE A 37 -8.19 23.40 2.75
C PHE A 37 -6.87 23.95 2.22
N PHE A 38 -6.01 24.38 3.14
CA PHE A 38 -4.66 24.82 2.80
C PHE A 38 -3.74 23.62 2.60
N LEU A 39 -2.98 23.64 1.50
CA LEU A 39 -1.81 22.78 1.37
C LEU A 39 -0.73 23.24 2.35
N ARG A 40 0.05 22.30 2.90
CA ARG A 40 1.16 22.58 3.80
C ARG A 40 2.41 21.83 3.40
N ASP A 41 3.55 22.46 3.58
CA ASP A 41 4.85 21.83 3.42
C ASP A 41 5.21 20.95 4.63
N GLU A 42 6.39 20.32 4.59
CA GLU A 42 6.89 19.43 5.65
C GLU A 42 7.05 20.12 7.02
N SER A 43 7.25 21.43 7.05
CA SER A 43 7.35 22.24 8.28
C SER A 43 5.99 22.65 8.84
N GLY A 44 4.91 22.40 8.09
CA GLY A 44 3.55 22.82 8.41
C GLY A 44 3.20 24.21 7.89
N ALA A 45 4.11 24.87 7.17
CA ALA A 45 3.87 26.19 6.59
C ALA A 45 2.90 26.08 5.40
N VAL A 46 2.01 27.06 5.27
CA VAL A 46 0.97 27.08 4.22
C VAL A 46 1.61 27.32 2.86
N ILE A 47 1.26 26.50 1.87
CA ILE A 47 1.59 26.69 0.46
C ILE A 47 0.43 27.47 -0.16
N ASP A 48 0.72 28.67 -0.66
CA ASP A 48 -0.28 29.60 -1.16
C ASP A 48 0.33 30.37 -2.36
N PRO A 49 0.24 29.78 -3.57
CA PRO A 49 0.81 30.35 -4.78
C PRO A 49 0.16 31.65 -5.22
N VAL A 50 -1.13 31.84 -4.88
CA VAL A 50 -1.89 33.05 -5.21
C VAL A 50 -1.29 34.28 -4.52
N HIS A 51 -0.80 34.11 -3.29
CA HIS A 51 -0.17 35.20 -2.52
C HIS A 51 1.36 35.09 -2.41
N GLY A 52 2.02 34.31 -3.27
CA GLY A 52 3.48 34.27 -3.33
C GLY A 52 4.18 33.50 -2.20
N LYS A 53 3.48 32.61 -1.46
CA LYS A 53 4.03 31.92 -0.28
C LYS A 53 4.41 30.48 -0.59
N ASN A 54 5.63 30.09 -0.18
CA ASN A 54 6.13 28.71 -0.25
C ASN A 54 5.98 28.08 -1.65
N LEU A 55 6.34 28.87 -2.68
CA LEU A 55 6.05 28.57 -4.09
C LEU A 55 6.78 27.36 -4.67
N ASN A 56 7.86 26.92 -4.03
CA ASN A 56 8.81 25.97 -4.61
C ASN A 56 9.06 24.72 -3.75
N VAL A 57 8.34 24.58 -2.63
CA VAL A 57 8.44 23.43 -1.72
C VAL A 57 7.32 22.42 -2.00
N PRO A 58 7.54 21.11 -1.80
CA PRO A 58 6.49 20.10 -1.98
C PRO A 58 5.46 20.11 -0.85
N TYR A 59 4.24 19.68 -1.15
CA TYR A 59 3.23 19.43 -0.12
C TYR A 59 3.61 18.19 0.70
N SER A 60 3.28 18.23 1.98
CA SER A 60 3.39 17.11 2.93
C SER A 60 2.00 16.53 3.18
N PRO A 61 1.74 15.26 2.81
CA PRO A 61 0.53 14.55 3.24
C PRO A 61 0.32 14.59 4.76
N ARG A 62 1.40 14.42 5.53
CA ARG A 62 1.34 14.45 7.00
C ARG A 62 0.84 15.78 7.52
N GLN A 63 1.37 16.90 7.03
CA GLN A 63 0.98 18.21 7.54
C GLN A 63 -0.36 18.69 6.96
N THR A 64 -0.63 18.35 5.70
CA THR A 64 -1.85 18.78 4.99
C THR A 64 -3.06 17.99 5.46
N CYS A 65 -3.06 16.67 5.23
CA CYS A 65 -4.18 15.81 5.62
C CYS A 65 -4.20 15.58 7.13
N GLY A 66 -3.03 15.54 7.77
CA GLY A 66 -2.91 15.36 9.22
C GLY A 66 -3.40 16.56 10.06
N ALA A 67 -3.68 17.70 9.43
CA ALA A 67 -4.34 18.82 10.11
C ALA A 67 -5.79 18.49 10.52
N CYS A 68 -6.43 17.53 9.83
CA CYS A 68 -7.82 17.12 10.09
C CYS A 68 -7.96 15.63 10.42
N HIS A 69 -6.98 14.81 10.07
CA HIS A 69 -6.99 13.37 10.28
C HIS A 69 -5.81 12.93 11.14
N ASP A 70 -5.98 11.92 12.00
CA ASP A 70 -4.85 11.39 12.78
C ASP A 70 -3.91 10.56 11.90
N TYR A 71 -2.92 11.22 11.32
CA TYR A 71 -1.94 10.61 10.43
C TYR A 71 -1.19 9.44 11.08
N ASN A 72 -0.79 9.59 12.35
CA ASN A 72 -0.05 8.54 13.04
C ASN A 72 -0.94 7.32 13.24
N LYS A 73 -2.20 7.53 13.61
CA LYS A 73 -3.17 6.44 13.75
C LYS A 73 -3.43 5.72 12.43
N ILE A 74 -3.69 6.48 11.36
CA ILE A 74 -3.95 5.97 10.02
C ILE A 74 -2.81 5.09 9.52
N THR A 75 -1.57 5.51 9.74
CA THR A 75 -0.40 4.80 9.23
C THR A 75 -0.03 3.53 9.99
N GLU A 76 -0.73 3.18 11.08
CA GLU A 76 -0.58 1.89 11.77
C GLU A 76 -1.03 0.69 10.90
N GLY A 77 -1.87 0.93 9.88
CA GLY A 77 -2.41 -0.13 9.02
C GLY A 77 -1.34 -0.89 8.22
N PHE A 78 -1.58 -2.18 7.98
CA PHE A 78 -0.59 -3.06 7.34
C PHE A 78 -0.11 -2.60 5.95
N HIS A 79 -0.96 -1.94 5.15
CA HIS A 79 -0.56 -1.46 3.83
C HIS A 79 0.56 -0.40 3.88
N PHE A 80 0.65 0.36 4.97
CA PHE A 80 1.73 1.32 5.23
C PHE A 80 2.95 0.67 5.90
N GLN A 81 2.76 -0.39 6.68
CA GLN A 81 3.86 -1.03 7.43
C GLN A 81 4.56 -2.15 6.66
N GLN A 82 3.82 -2.91 5.85
CA GLN A 82 4.31 -3.99 4.99
C GLN A 82 5.21 -5.00 5.71
N GLY A 83 4.85 -5.35 6.96
CA GLY A 83 5.59 -6.28 7.81
C GLY A 83 6.79 -5.68 8.53
N ARG A 84 7.08 -4.38 8.40
CA ARG A 84 8.22 -3.75 9.07
C ARG A 84 8.16 -3.99 10.59
N GLY A 85 9.23 -4.58 11.13
CA GLY A 85 9.36 -4.88 12.55
C GLY A 85 8.62 -6.15 13.01
N GLU A 86 7.83 -6.77 12.14
CA GLU A 86 7.15 -8.04 12.42
C GLU A 86 8.10 -9.22 12.19
N LYS A 87 7.92 -10.29 12.96
CA LYS A 87 8.67 -11.54 12.77
C LYS A 87 7.98 -12.40 11.72
N PRO A 88 8.74 -13.11 10.87
CA PRO A 88 8.17 -14.14 10.01
C PRO A 88 7.44 -15.21 10.82
N ALA A 89 6.41 -15.82 10.24
CA ALA A 89 5.77 -17.01 10.80
C ALA A 89 6.80 -18.15 10.95
N ALA A 90 6.54 -19.09 11.86
CA ALA A 90 7.46 -20.18 12.17
C ALA A 90 7.81 -21.01 10.93
N GLU A 91 6.82 -21.29 10.09
CA GLU A 91 6.95 -22.04 8.85
C GLU A 91 7.81 -21.29 7.81
N MET A 92 7.71 -19.96 7.77
CA MET A 92 8.58 -19.15 6.92
C MET A 92 10.01 -19.14 7.43
N ALA A 93 10.20 -18.97 8.75
CA ALA A 93 11.52 -18.96 9.37
C ALA A 93 12.23 -20.33 9.24
N GLU A 94 11.49 -21.42 9.31
CA GLU A 94 12.02 -22.78 9.11
C GLU A 94 12.44 -23.03 7.66
N ARG A 95 11.74 -22.43 6.68
CA ARG A 95 11.99 -22.66 5.25
C ARG A 95 12.97 -21.69 4.62
N TYR A 96 12.92 -20.42 5.01
CA TYR A 96 13.60 -19.33 4.31
C TYR A 96 14.50 -18.54 5.24
N ARG A 97 15.81 -18.59 4.99
CA ARG A 97 16.80 -17.89 5.81
C ARG A 97 16.99 -16.42 5.45
N TRP A 98 16.56 -16.04 4.26
CA TRP A 98 16.67 -14.68 3.74
C TRP A 98 15.47 -13.79 4.08
N VAL A 99 14.41 -14.39 4.63
CA VAL A 99 13.19 -13.69 5.02
C VAL A 99 13.37 -13.07 6.39
N SER A 100 13.16 -11.75 6.47
CA SER A 100 13.32 -10.98 7.71
C SER A 100 12.00 -10.45 8.26
N SER A 101 10.95 -10.45 7.45
CA SER A 101 9.61 -10.02 7.85
C SER A 101 8.54 -10.78 7.04
N PRO A 102 7.27 -10.77 7.50
CA PRO A 102 6.20 -11.44 6.79
C PRO A 102 5.69 -10.66 5.58
N GLY A 103 6.05 -9.39 5.33
CA GLY A 103 5.43 -8.54 4.31
C GLY A 103 6.34 -8.20 3.13
N ASN A 104 5.94 -7.23 2.28
CA ASN A 104 6.75 -6.83 1.11
C ASN A 104 8.15 -6.33 1.54
N TYR A 105 8.25 -5.69 2.70
CA TYR A 105 9.50 -5.21 3.26
C TYR A 105 10.26 -6.33 3.97
N GLY A 106 10.88 -7.23 3.21
CA GLY A 106 11.76 -8.30 3.72
C GLY A 106 11.19 -9.73 3.67
N GLY A 107 10.00 -9.93 3.09
CA GLY A 107 9.35 -11.23 2.93
C GLY A 107 9.39 -11.79 1.49
N THR A 108 8.62 -12.86 1.26
CA THR A 108 8.63 -13.66 0.02
C THR A 108 7.66 -13.17 -1.07
N TRP A 109 7.18 -11.92 -0.98
CA TRP A 109 5.96 -11.50 -1.67
C TRP A 109 6.09 -11.20 -3.16
N CYS A 110 7.28 -10.99 -3.71
CA CYS A 110 7.41 -10.58 -5.12
C CYS A 110 7.17 -11.76 -6.09
N SER A 111 7.72 -12.95 -5.80
CA SER A 111 7.38 -14.19 -6.53
C SER A 111 7.70 -15.45 -5.72
N PRO A 112 6.89 -16.51 -5.85
CA PRO A 112 7.08 -17.79 -5.17
C PRO A 112 8.41 -18.54 -5.40
N ALA A 113 9.10 -18.35 -6.54
CA ALA A 113 10.37 -19.02 -6.89
C ALA A 113 11.54 -18.03 -6.95
N PRO A 114 12.34 -17.89 -5.88
CA PRO A 114 13.14 -16.69 -5.69
C PRO A 114 14.61 -16.83 -6.18
N ILE A 115 15.09 -15.81 -6.91
CA ILE A 115 16.41 -15.16 -6.73
C ILE A 115 16.16 -13.65 -6.97
N TYR A 116 15.35 -13.02 -6.11
CA TYR A 116 15.11 -11.57 -6.09
C TYR A 116 16.10 -10.89 -5.14
N ARG A 117 16.17 -9.55 -5.17
CA ARG A 117 16.93 -8.81 -4.17
C ARG A 117 16.37 -9.07 -2.76
N GLN A 118 17.24 -9.35 -1.81
CA GLN A 118 16.93 -9.57 -0.40
C GLN A 118 17.10 -8.27 0.39
N LEU A 119 16.20 -8.01 1.34
CA LEU A 119 16.36 -6.86 2.25
C LEU A 119 17.62 -7.06 3.10
N ALA A 120 18.56 -6.12 3.00
CA ALA A 120 19.82 -6.18 3.72
C ALA A 120 19.58 -6.10 5.23
N ALA A 121 20.37 -6.86 6.00
CA ALA A 121 20.37 -6.77 7.45
C ALA A 121 20.70 -5.34 7.90
N LYS A 122 20.26 -4.97 9.11
CA LYS A 122 20.59 -3.64 9.64
C LYS A 122 22.09 -3.42 9.78
N LYS A 123 22.84 -4.42 10.27
CA LYS A 123 24.29 -4.37 10.40
C LYS A 123 24.90 -5.44 9.53
N ASN A 124 25.86 -5.06 8.68
CA ASN A 124 26.54 -5.96 7.77
C ASN A 124 28.04 -5.93 8.04
N SER A 125 28.72 -7.07 7.89
CA SER A 125 30.17 -7.19 8.07
C SER A 125 30.96 -6.94 6.79
N ASN A 126 30.30 -6.96 5.62
CA ASN A 126 30.92 -6.80 4.32
C ASN A 126 29.92 -6.15 3.34
N PRO A 127 30.32 -5.16 2.53
CA PRO A 127 29.45 -4.54 1.52
C PRO A 127 28.85 -5.54 0.52
N ARG A 128 29.51 -6.68 0.24
CA ARG A 128 28.96 -7.73 -0.64
C ARG A 128 27.65 -8.31 -0.12
N MET A 129 27.44 -8.35 1.20
CA MET A 129 26.23 -8.87 1.84
C MET A 129 25.02 -7.93 1.73
N ILE A 130 25.22 -6.70 1.26
CA ILE A 130 24.16 -5.69 1.12
C ILE A 130 23.53 -5.84 -0.26
N ASP A 131 22.36 -6.45 -0.33
CA ASP A 131 21.63 -6.68 -1.58
C ASP A 131 20.63 -5.55 -1.87
N MET A 132 19.60 -5.38 -1.04
CA MET A 132 18.66 -4.25 -1.12
C MET A 132 18.59 -3.52 0.22
N THR A 133 19.11 -2.30 0.27
CA THR A 133 18.91 -1.41 1.42
C THR A 133 17.46 -0.95 1.52
N SER A 134 17.10 -0.33 2.63
CA SER A 134 15.79 0.33 2.79
C SER A 134 15.61 1.48 1.78
N PHE A 135 16.70 2.12 1.38
CA PHE A 135 16.71 3.13 0.31
C PHE A 135 16.49 2.48 -1.07
N ASP A 136 17.17 1.37 -1.34
CA ASP A 136 16.98 0.59 -2.57
C ASP A 136 15.56 0.03 -2.69
N PHE A 137 14.89 -0.32 -1.58
CA PHE A 137 13.53 -0.83 -1.60
C PHE A 137 12.58 0.11 -2.36
N VAL A 138 12.75 1.43 -2.19
CA VAL A 138 11.97 2.43 -2.94
C VAL A 138 12.20 2.29 -4.45
N THR A 139 13.45 2.21 -4.88
CA THR A 139 13.85 2.29 -6.30
C THR A 139 13.89 0.94 -7.01
N ALA A 140 13.92 -0.18 -6.27
CA ALA A 140 13.82 -1.55 -6.77
C ALA A 140 12.39 -1.92 -7.19
N THR A 141 11.57 -0.93 -7.56
CA THR A 141 10.15 -1.00 -7.91
C THR A 141 9.19 -1.39 -6.78
N CYS A 142 9.66 -1.76 -5.58
CA CYS A 142 8.78 -2.03 -4.45
C CYS A 142 8.06 -0.76 -3.98
N GLY A 143 8.71 0.41 -4.07
CA GLY A 143 8.10 1.72 -3.78
C GLY A 143 6.94 2.12 -4.71
N ASN A 144 6.88 1.56 -5.93
CA ASN A 144 5.79 1.84 -6.88
C ASN A 144 4.44 1.35 -6.35
N CYS A 145 4.45 0.24 -5.60
CA CYS A 145 3.25 -0.37 -5.04
C CYS A 145 3.04 -0.06 -3.55
N HIS A 146 3.88 0.79 -2.94
CA HIS A 146 3.77 1.16 -1.53
C HIS A 146 3.20 2.56 -1.39
N PRO A 147 2.17 2.79 -0.55
CA PRO A 147 1.50 4.09 -0.44
C PRO A 147 2.29 5.16 0.34
N GLY A 148 3.60 4.98 0.57
CA GLY A 148 4.34 5.77 1.57
C GLY A 148 4.10 5.29 3.02
N GLY A 149 4.71 5.94 4.00
CA GLY A 149 4.61 5.53 5.40
C GLY A 149 5.62 4.45 5.79
N GLY A 150 5.56 4.04 7.06
CA GLY A 150 6.30 2.89 7.59
C GLY A 150 7.77 2.85 7.16
N PRO A 151 8.21 1.80 6.42
CA PRO A 151 9.60 1.65 5.97
C PRO A 151 10.08 2.69 4.96
N LEU A 152 9.20 3.56 4.44
CA LEU A 152 9.60 4.66 3.54
C LEU A 152 9.73 6.01 4.26
N GLU A 153 9.41 6.06 5.56
CA GLU A 153 9.59 7.24 6.41
C GLU A 153 10.66 7.05 7.47
N TYR A 154 10.71 5.85 8.08
CA TYR A 154 11.46 5.62 9.30
C TYR A 154 12.37 4.39 9.20
N ASP A 155 13.57 4.53 9.76
CA ASP A 155 14.54 3.44 9.86
C ASP A 155 14.10 2.35 10.85
N ARG A 156 14.82 1.22 10.90
CA ARG A 156 14.46 0.12 11.81
C ARG A 156 14.65 0.43 13.30
N GLN A 157 15.05 1.64 13.66
CA GLN A 157 15.10 2.18 15.03
C GLN A 157 14.04 3.26 15.28
N GLY A 158 13.16 3.54 14.31
CA GLY A 158 12.08 4.52 14.45
C GLY A 158 12.50 5.96 14.15
N LYS A 159 13.71 6.20 13.64
CA LYS A 159 14.16 7.56 13.29
C LYS A 159 13.77 7.90 11.85
N ARG A 160 13.30 9.12 11.62
CA ARG A 160 12.95 9.58 10.27
C ARG A 160 14.23 9.69 9.43
N TYR A 161 14.29 9.01 8.29
CA TYR A 161 15.55 8.77 7.58
C TYR A 161 16.31 10.05 7.20
N ASP A 162 15.61 11.03 6.63
CA ASP A 162 16.18 12.30 6.15
C ASP A 162 16.70 13.15 7.30
N ARG A 163 15.91 13.29 8.38
CA ARG A 163 16.28 14.04 9.57
C ARG A 163 17.44 13.39 10.32
N TRP A 164 17.43 12.06 10.47
CA TRP A 164 18.52 11.38 11.14
C TRP A 164 19.82 11.44 10.34
N MET A 165 19.78 11.34 9.01
CA MET A 165 20.97 11.52 8.19
C MET A 165 21.55 12.93 8.27
N LEU A 166 20.71 13.95 8.48
CA LEU A 166 21.15 15.35 8.67
C LEU A 166 21.68 15.64 10.07
N ASP A 167 21.29 14.84 11.07
CA ASP A 167 21.72 15.02 12.45
C ASP A 167 23.23 14.71 12.60
N PRO A 168 24.06 15.66 13.05
CA PRO A 168 25.50 15.42 13.23
C PRO A 168 25.82 14.26 14.17
N SER A 169 24.94 13.97 15.14
CA SER A 169 25.11 12.86 16.09
C SER A 169 24.96 11.48 15.44
N SER A 170 24.43 11.42 14.21
CA SER A 170 24.28 10.16 13.48
C SER A 170 25.60 9.62 12.92
N GLY A 171 26.56 10.51 12.63
CA GLY A 171 27.78 10.17 11.91
C GLY A 171 27.52 9.67 10.47
N LEU A 172 26.33 9.91 9.93
CA LEU A 172 25.94 9.51 8.57
C LEU A 172 26.27 10.61 7.56
N ALA A 173 26.48 10.20 6.31
CA ALA A 173 26.63 11.13 5.20
C ALA A 173 25.98 10.56 3.92
N PRO A 174 25.37 11.41 3.08
CA PRO A 174 24.70 10.95 1.87
C PRO A 174 25.68 10.28 0.90
N GLY A 175 25.27 9.15 0.34
CA GLY A 175 26.05 8.38 -0.65
C GLY A 175 27.27 7.64 -0.09
N ARG A 176 27.55 7.72 1.22
CA ARG A 176 28.69 7.04 1.86
C ARG A 176 28.31 5.63 2.33
N GLU A 177 29.31 4.83 2.70
CA GLU A 177 29.07 3.46 3.17
C GLU A 177 28.34 3.40 4.53
N ASN A 178 28.37 4.48 5.32
CA ASN A 178 27.55 4.62 6.52
C ASN A 178 27.59 3.39 7.44
N ASN A 179 28.81 2.93 7.75
CA ASN A 179 29.09 1.76 8.61
C ASN A 179 28.42 0.47 8.14
N LEU A 180 28.19 0.32 6.83
CA LEU A 180 27.53 -0.85 6.24
C LEU A 180 26.12 -1.08 6.80
N ASP A 181 25.44 -0.01 7.25
CA ASP A 181 24.08 -0.09 7.76
C ASP A 181 23.08 -0.30 6.61
N GLY A 182 22.29 -1.37 6.65
CA GLY A 182 21.32 -1.69 5.58
C GLY A 182 20.20 -0.66 5.40
N ASP A 183 20.02 0.27 6.34
CA ASP A 183 19.12 1.42 6.22
C ASP A 183 19.76 2.61 5.49
N TYR A 184 21.10 2.74 5.54
CA TYR A 184 21.82 3.96 5.17
C TYR A 184 22.99 3.75 4.18
N PHE A 185 23.39 2.52 3.88
CA PHE A 185 24.51 2.22 2.99
C PHE A 185 24.27 2.82 1.60
N LYS A 186 25.10 3.78 1.22
CA LYS A 186 25.01 4.58 -0.02
C LYS A 186 23.69 5.34 -0.20
N ALA A 187 22.85 5.41 0.83
CA ALA A 187 21.58 6.12 0.78
C ALA A 187 21.80 7.64 0.73
N ARG A 188 20.87 8.36 0.10
CA ARG A 188 20.89 9.84 -0.01
C ARG A 188 19.65 10.45 0.64
N TRP A 189 19.22 9.92 1.78
CA TRP A 189 17.98 10.31 2.45
C TRP A 189 17.88 11.82 2.74
N SER A 190 18.98 12.47 3.14
CA SER A 190 19.00 13.92 3.39
C SER A 190 18.71 14.77 2.14
N GLU A 191 19.00 14.25 0.95
CA GLU A 191 18.82 14.96 -0.33
C GLU A 191 17.47 14.60 -0.97
N THR A 192 17.13 13.31 -0.96
CA THR A 192 15.88 12.75 -1.52
C THR A 192 14.65 13.07 -0.69
N GLY A 193 14.82 13.23 0.62
CA GLY A 193 13.75 13.19 1.62
C GLY A 193 13.16 11.79 1.77
N ILE A 194 12.00 11.72 2.43
CA ILE A 194 11.27 10.47 2.65
C ILE A 194 9.96 10.43 1.84
N ILE A 195 9.23 9.30 1.89
CA ILE A 195 7.91 9.17 1.28
C ILE A 195 6.86 9.04 2.38
N GLU A 196 6.19 10.14 2.67
CA GLU A 196 5.03 10.16 3.57
C GLU A 196 3.89 9.31 3.00
N ALA A 197 3.08 8.73 3.88
CA ALA A 197 1.81 8.08 3.54
C ALA A 197 0.94 9.05 2.74
N ASP A 198 0.81 8.76 1.45
CA ASP A 198 0.12 9.61 0.51
C ASP A 198 -1.38 9.29 0.53
N CYS A 199 -2.15 10.05 1.30
CA CYS A 199 -3.60 9.87 1.39
C CYS A 199 -4.29 10.05 0.02
N LEU A 200 -3.78 10.96 -0.82
CA LEU A 200 -4.37 11.25 -2.12
C LEU A 200 -4.15 10.11 -3.12
N LEU A 201 -3.11 9.28 -2.94
CA LEU A 201 -2.93 8.07 -3.74
C LEU A 201 -4.18 7.16 -3.71
N CYS A 202 -4.87 7.08 -2.57
CA CYS A 202 -6.08 6.28 -2.44
C CYS A 202 -7.37 7.09 -2.65
N HIS A 203 -7.36 8.35 -2.24
CA HIS A 203 -8.58 9.16 -2.13
C HIS A 203 -8.76 10.19 -3.25
N LEU A 204 -7.79 10.38 -4.14
CA LEU A 204 -7.91 11.25 -5.32
C LEU A 204 -8.02 10.37 -6.58
N PRO A 205 -9.19 10.25 -7.21
CA PRO A 205 -9.35 9.40 -8.39
C PRO A 205 -8.45 9.76 -9.57
N GLU A 206 -8.07 11.03 -9.69
CA GLU A 206 -7.22 11.57 -10.76
C GLU A 206 -5.71 11.39 -10.49
N TYR A 207 -5.34 10.72 -9.40
CA TYR A 207 -3.94 10.52 -9.00
C TYR A 207 -3.11 9.83 -10.10
N ASP A 208 -1.98 10.43 -10.44
CA ASP A 208 -1.10 9.98 -11.50
C ASP A 208 0.07 9.14 -10.97
N TYR A 209 -0.17 7.83 -10.87
CA TYR A 209 0.85 6.88 -10.44
C TYR A 209 2.09 6.86 -11.35
N LYS A 210 1.92 7.13 -12.65
CA LYS A 210 3.05 7.12 -13.59
C LYS A 210 3.99 8.28 -13.26
N VAL A 211 3.44 9.48 -13.09
CA VAL A 211 4.21 10.67 -12.70
C VAL A 211 4.84 10.49 -11.32
N ARG A 212 4.11 9.97 -10.33
CA ARG A 212 4.66 9.63 -9.01
C ARG A 212 5.86 8.68 -9.13
N ASN A 213 5.72 7.59 -9.88
CA ASN A 213 6.76 6.58 -10.02
C ASN A 213 7.98 7.12 -10.79
N GLN A 214 7.79 8.06 -11.73
CA GLN A 214 8.88 8.81 -12.35
C GLN A 214 9.67 9.63 -11.31
N GLN A 215 8.98 10.29 -10.36
CA GLN A 215 9.66 11.00 -9.26
C GLN A 215 10.45 10.04 -8.36
N LEU A 216 9.92 8.85 -8.05
CA LEU A 216 10.67 7.83 -7.31
C LEU A 216 11.93 7.39 -8.07
N ALA A 217 11.83 7.15 -9.38
CA ALA A 217 12.97 6.81 -10.22
C ALA A 217 14.00 7.94 -10.34
N ALA A 218 13.56 9.20 -10.19
CA ALA A 218 14.38 10.41 -10.15
C ALA A 218 14.98 10.72 -8.76
N LEU A 219 14.76 9.83 -7.77
CA LEU A 219 15.12 10.02 -6.36
C LEU A 219 14.46 11.23 -5.68
N ASN A 220 13.36 11.73 -6.23
CA ASN A 220 12.60 12.88 -5.71
C ASN A 220 11.53 12.44 -4.70
N PHE A 221 11.92 11.67 -3.69
CA PHE A 221 10.98 10.99 -2.77
C PHE A 221 10.00 11.94 -2.10
N ARG A 222 10.49 13.06 -1.56
CA ARG A 222 9.67 14.10 -0.90
C ARG A 222 8.66 14.77 -1.83
N TRP A 223 8.96 14.84 -3.13
CA TRP A 223 8.14 15.54 -4.12
C TRP A 223 7.16 14.61 -4.86
N ALA A 224 7.31 13.29 -4.68
CA ALA A 224 6.55 12.31 -5.44
C ALA A 224 5.04 12.45 -5.25
N ALA A 225 4.60 12.72 -4.02
CA ALA A 225 3.20 12.94 -3.69
C ALA A 225 2.65 14.18 -4.44
N THR A 226 3.39 15.30 -4.43
CA THR A 226 3.02 16.55 -5.10
C THR A 226 2.80 16.36 -6.60
N ALA A 227 3.72 15.66 -7.25
CA ALA A 227 3.61 15.37 -8.67
C ALA A 227 2.50 14.37 -8.97
N GLY A 228 2.37 13.32 -8.15
CA GLY A 228 1.34 12.27 -8.31
C GLY A 228 -0.08 12.82 -8.17
N ALA A 229 -0.31 13.69 -7.18
CA ALA A 229 -1.60 14.36 -7.00
C ALA A 229 -1.85 15.50 -8.01
N ARG A 230 -0.92 15.75 -8.94
CA ARG A 230 -0.96 16.86 -9.92
C ARG A 230 -1.16 18.24 -9.30
N LEU A 231 -0.67 18.45 -8.07
CA LEU A 231 -0.75 19.74 -7.39
C LEU A 231 0.29 20.73 -7.94
N GLY A 232 1.39 20.20 -8.49
CA GLY A 232 2.40 20.99 -9.17
C GLY A 232 3.35 20.12 -10.00
N ARG A 233 4.07 20.76 -10.92
CA ARG A 233 5.17 20.13 -11.66
C ARG A 233 6.43 20.16 -10.81
N VAL A 234 7.20 19.08 -10.84
CA VAL A 234 8.51 19.00 -10.18
C VAL A 234 9.60 19.16 -11.23
N ASP A 235 10.37 20.23 -11.12
CA ASP A 235 11.54 20.50 -11.96
C ASP A 235 12.81 20.09 -11.19
N GLY A 236 13.77 19.45 -11.86
CA GLY A 236 15.00 18.94 -11.22
C GLY A 236 14.91 17.47 -10.77
N SER A 237 16.06 16.90 -10.40
CA SER A 237 16.17 15.51 -9.96
C SER A 237 17.37 15.32 -9.06
N VAL A 238 17.15 14.73 -7.87
CA VAL A 238 18.24 14.38 -6.95
C VAL A 238 19.19 13.37 -7.58
N LYS A 239 18.67 12.44 -8.40
CA LYS A 239 19.48 11.48 -9.16
C LYS A 239 20.52 12.18 -10.04
N ASP A 240 20.13 13.26 -10.70
CA ASP A 240 21.00 14.06 -11.58
C ASP A 240 21.73 15.20 -10.84
N SER A 241 21.73 15.17 -9.50
CA SER A 241 22.32 16.21 -8.64
C SER A 241 21.78 17.62 -8.92
N LYS A 242 20.52 17.72 -9.33
CA LYS A 242 19.78 18.97 -9.51
C LYS A 242 18.73 19.09 -8.40
N SER A 243 18.81 20.15 -7.60
CA SER A 243 17.85 20.42 -6.53
C SER A 243 16.42 20.47 -7.08
N PRO A 244 15.52 19.56 -6.65
CA PRO A 244 14.16 19.60 -7.13
C PRO A 244 13.40 20.78 -6.55
N SER A 245 12.49 21.33 -7.35
CA SER A 245 11.61 22.44 -6.96
C SER A 245 10.22 22.22 -7.53
N VAL A 246 9.20 22.77 -6.87
CA VAL A 246 7.81 22.68 -7.35
C VAL A 246 7.45 23.95 -8.11
N VAL A 247 6.68 23.79 -9.18
CA VAL A 247 5.91 24.85 -9.83
C VAL A 247 4.45 24.47 -9.70
N TYR A 248 3.73 25.14 -8.81
CA TYR A 248 2.31 24.90 -8.58
C TYR A 248 1.45 25.38 -9.75
N ASP A 249 0.37 24.66 -10.01
CA ASP A 249 -0.71 25.18 -10.85
C ASP A 249 -1.57 26.12 -10.01
N ALA A 250 -1.42 27.44 -10.21
CA ALA A 250 -2.19 28.42 -9.44
C ALA A 250 -3.71 28.30 -9.68
N ALA A 251 -4.15 27.68 -10.77
CA ALA A 251 -5.57 27.56 -11.10
C ALA A 251 -6.35 26.62 -10.17
N ILE A 252 -5.68 25.76 -9.40
CA ILE A 252 -6.33 24.86 -8.43
C ILE A 252 -6.59 25.52 -7.07
N PHE A 253 -6.07 26.73 -6.87
CA PHE A 253 -6.20 27.50 -5.62
C PHE A 253 -7.30 28.55 -5.76
N ASP A 254 -8.11 28.72 -4.71
CA ASP A 254 -9.09 29.81 -4.61
C ASP A 254 -8.43 31.14 -4.19
N ALA A 255 -9.24 32.19 -4.11
CA ALA A 255 -8.78 33.53 -3.74
C ALA A 255 -8.21 33.60 -2.31
N GLU A 256 -8.56 32.64 -1.44
CA GLU A 256 -8.03 32.50 -0.10
C GLU A 256 -6.75 31.63 -0.05
N GLY A 257 -6.32 31.05 -1.17
CA GLY A 257 -5.14 30.18 -1.25
C GLY A 257 -5.40 28.74 -0.81
N LYS A 258 -6.65 28.27 -0.82
CA LYS A 258 -7.05 26.89 -0.51
C LYS A 258 -7.32 26.10 -1.77
N VAL A 259 -7.23 24.78 -1.66
CA VAL A 259 -7.61 23.85 -2.74
C VAL A 259 -8.92 23.15 -2.41
N SER A 260 -9.69 22.84 -3.46
CA SER A 260 -10.88 21.97 -3.37
C SER A 260 -10.69 20.79 -4.32
N LEU A 261 -10.18 19.69 -3.78
CA LEU A 261 -9.86 18.49 -4.55
C LEU A 261 -11.06 17.52 -4.60
N HIS A 262 -11.14 16.71 -5.65
CA HIS A 262 -12.11 15.62 -5.78
C HIS A 262 -11.72 14.42 -4.90
N ILE A 263 -11.89 14.58 -3.58
CA ILE A 263 -11.53 13.55 -2.60
C ILE A 263 -12.72 12.62 -2.37
N VAL A 264 -12.52 11.32 -2.56
CA VAL A 264 -13.54 10.29 -2.34
C VAL A 264 -13.29 9.53 -1.04
N ALA A 265 -14.33 9.30 -0.24
CA ALA A 265 -14.19 8.54 1.01
C ALA A 265 -13.89 7.05 0.76
N GLN A 266 -14.39 6.49 -0.35
CA GLN A 266 -14.21 5.11 -0.75
C GLN A 266 -13.43 5.06 -2.06
N PRO A 267 -12.19 4.52 -2.06
CA PRO A 267 -11.37 4.40 -3.26
C PRO A 267 -12.07 3.67 -4.41
N ARG A 268 -11.68 4.00 -5.65
CA ARG A 268 -12.10 3.24 -6.83
C ARG A 268 -11.27 1.96 -6.97
N ASN A 269 -11.69 1.04 -7.84
CA ASN A 269 -11.01 -0.25 -8.03
C ASN A 269 -9.61 -0.08 -8.62
N GLU A 270 -9.45 0.88 -9.51
CA GLU A 270 -8.21 1.17 -10.21
C GLU A 270 -7.08 1.53 -9.24
N THR A 271 -7.41 2.14 -8.10
CA THR A 271 -6.48 2.41 -6.99
C THR A 271 -5.84 1.13 -6.47
N CYS A 272 -6.65 0.09 -6.22
CA CYS A 272 -6.18 -1.19 -5.71
C CYS A 272 -5.47 -1.97 -6.83
N GLU A 273 -6.06 -1.96 -8.03
CA GLU A 273 -5.60 -2.71 -9.19
C GLU A 273 -4.26 -2.23 -9.73
N HIS A 274 -3.90 -0.96 -9.51
CA HIS A 274 -2.55 -0.46 -9.84
C HIS A 274 -1.44 -1.35 -9.25
N CYS A 275 -1.67 -1.87 -8.05
CA CYS A 275 -0.74 -2.76 -7.36
C CYS A 275 -1.15 -4.24 -7.45
N HIS A 276 -2.46 -4.53 -7.43
CA HIS A 276 -2.99 -5.89 -7.27
C HIS A 276 -3.36 -6.61 -8.57
N ALA A 277 -3.60 -5.90 -9.69
CA ALA A 277 -4.01 -6.53 -10.95
C ALA A 277 -2.93 -7.49 -11.47
N LYS A 278 -1.69 -7.02 -11.59
CA LYS A 278 -0.57 -7.84 -12.10
C LYS A 278 -0.28 -9.06 -11.21
N PRO A 279 -0.12 -8.93 -9.88
CA PRO A 279 0.02 -10.11 -9.01
C PRO A 279 -1.21 -11.03 -9.04
N GLY A 280 -2.42 -10.48 -9.13
CA GLY A 280 -3.67 -11.22 -9.27
C GLY A 280 -3.67 -12.10 -10.52
N TRP A 281 -3.30 -11.54 -11.66
CA TRP A 281 -3.17 -12.28 -12.91
C TRP A 281 -2.08 -13.36 -12.79
N LYS A 282 -0.83 -12.97 -12.49
CA LYS A 282 0.32 -13.88 -12.45
C LYS A 282 0.12 -15.07 -11.50
N LYS A 283 -0.33 -14.81 -10.28
CA LYS A 283 -0.35 -15.81 -9.19
C LYS A 283 -1.70 -16.52 -9.08
N ARG A 284 -2.80 -15.83 -9.37
CA ARG A 284 -4.15 -16.30 -9.03
C ARG A 284 -5.03 -16.56 -10.25
N GLY A 285 -4.66 -16.05 -11.42
CA GLY A 285 -5.54 -16.06 -12.59
C GLY A 285 -6.77 -15.16 -12.35
N ALA A 286 -6.58 -14.10 -11.56
CA ALA A 286 -7.60 -13.13 -11.21
C ALA A 286 -7.37 -11.85 -12.03
N SER A 287 -8.30 -11.56 -12.93
CA SER A 287 -8.25 -10.45 -13.88
C SER A 287 -9.01 -9.20 -13.41
N PHE A 288 -9.91 -9.34 -12.42
CA PHE A 288 -10.73 -8.25 -11.86
C PHE A 288 -11.48 -7.41 -12.91
N SER A 289 -11.88 -8.00 -14.04
CA SER A 289 -12.61 -7.28 -15.09
C SER A 289 -14.08 -7.68 -15.11
N ALA A 290 -14.96 -6.77 -15.57
CA ALA A 290 -16.38 -7.05 -15.78
C ALA A 290 -16.64 -8.25 -16.71
N ARG A 291 -15.67 -8.58 -17.59
CA ARG A 291 -15.71 -9.77 -18.45
C ARG A 291 -15.61 -11.07 -17.65
N SER A 292 -14.81 -11.06 -16.60
CA SER A 292 -14.38 -12.27 -15.87
C SER A 292 -14.97 -12.40 -14.47
N ASP A 293 -15.52 -11.31 -13.93
CA ASP A 293 -16.01 -11.23 -12.55
C ASP A 293 -17.41 -10.59 -12.52
N VAL A 294 -18.37 -11.33 -11.97
CA VAL A 294 -19.77 -10.90 -11.84
C VAL A 294 -19.93 -9.71 -10.90
N HIS A 295 -19.08 -9.58 -9.88
CA HIS A 295 -19.16 -8.49 -8.90
C HIS A 295 -18.66 -7.19 -9.52
N MET A 296 -17.56 -7.25 -10.28
CA MET A 296 -17.04 -6.10 -11.02
C MET A 296 -18.05 -5.64 -12.08
N ARG A 297 -18.70 -6.59 -12.77
CA ARG A 297 -19.78 -6.29 -13.73
C ARG A 297 -21.02 -5.67 -13.08
N ALA A 298 -21.30 -6.01 -11.84
CA ALA A 298 -22.37 -5.40 -11.05
C ALA A 298 -21.98 -4.03 -10.44
N GLY A 299 -20.74 -3.58 -10.63
CA GLY A 299 -20.25 -2.28 -10.15
C GLY A 299 -19.78 -2.28 -8.71
N LEU A 300 -19.53 -3.45 -8.10
CA LEU A 300 -18.95 -3.52 -6.76
C LEU A 300 -17.50 -3.02 -6.79
N ARG A 301 -17.10 -2.35 -5.70
CA ARG A 301 -15.71 -1.97 -5.48
C ARG A 301 -15.01 -2.93 -4.54
N CYS A 302 -13.68 -3.00 -4.65
CA CYS A 302 -12.84 -3.79 -3.75
C CYS A 302 -13.19 -3.53 -2.28
N VAL A 303 -13.38 -2.25 -1.93
CA VAL A 303 -13.67 -1.80 -0.56
C VAL A 303 -15.11 -2.04 -0.10
N ASP A 304 -16.01 -2.49 -0.97
CA ASP A 304 -17.36 -2.90 -0.55
C ASP A 304 -17.32 -4.28 0.16
N CYS A 305 -16.32 -5.10 -0.18
CA CYS A 305 -15.98 -6.33 0.54
C CYS A 305 -14.84 -6.12 1.55
N HIS A 306 -13.74 -5.50 1.10
CA HIS A 306 -12.53 -5.22 1.86
C HIS A 306 -12.60 -3.86 2.58
N ALA A 307 -13.67 -3.64 3.34
CA ALA A 307 -13.89 -2.38 4.04
C ALA A 307 -12.86 -2.15 5.18
N SER A 308 -12.60 -0.88 5.49
CA SER A 308 -11.71 -0.44 6.56
C SER A 308 -12.40 0.55 7.49
N GLY A 309 -11.77 0.83 8.64
CA GLY A 309 -12.25 1.85 9.59
C GLY A 309 -13.69 1.60 10.03
N SER A 310 -14.46 2.66 10.23
CA SER A 310 -15.86 2.62 10.66
C SER A 310 -16.79 1.81 9.74
N ARG A 311 -16.42 1.59 8.47
CA ARG A 311 -17.21 0.81 7.51
C ARG A 311 -16.88 -0.68 7.51
N ALA A 312 -15.82 -1.10 8.21
CA ALA A 312 -15.45 -2.49 8.28
C ALA A 312 -16.56 -3.34 8.92
N PHE A 313 -16.75 -4.55 8.40
CA PHE A 313 -17.73 -5.49 8.93
C PHE A 313 -17.28 -6.08 10.28
N ASP A 314 -16.03 -6.52 10.35
CA ASP A 314 -15.46 -7.20 11.50
C ASP A 314 -15.01 -6.23 12.62
N ALA A 315 -15.33 -6.58 13.86
CA ALA A 315 -15.01 -5.78 15.05
C ALA A 315 -13.49 -5.63 15.31
N ARG A 316 -12.64 -6.51 14.76
CA ARG A 316 -11.19 -6.38 14.79
C ARG A 316 -10.68 -5.17 14.03
N ILE A 317 -11.48 -4.60 13.12
CA ILE A 317 -11.12 -3.41 12.32
C ILE A 317 -12.07 -2.24 12.59
N ARG A 318 -13.37 -2.52 12.75
CA ARG A 318 -14.42 -1.51 12.82
C ARG A 318 -14.17 -0.45 13.89
N GLY A 319 -14.20 0.82 13.49
CA GLY A 319 -14.10 1.98 14.38
C GLY A 319 -12.70 2.27 14.93
N LYS A 320 -11.66 1.53 14.50
CA LYS A 320 -10.28 1.76 14.94
C LYS A 320 -9.56 2.86 14.16
N GLU A 321 -10.04 3.16 12.95
CA GLU A 321 -9.51 4.17 12.01
C GLU A 321 -8.02 4.06 11.66
N ILE A 322 -7.39 2.92 11.93
CA ILE A 322 -5.99 2.64 11.59
C ILE A 322 -5.74 2.28 10.11
N HIS A 323 -6.73 2.48 9.23
CA HIS A 323 -6.68 2.08 7.82
C HIS A 323 -6.29 0.60 7.59
N GLN A 324 -6.65 -0.28 8.53
CA GLN A 324 -6.56 -1.71 8.29
C GLN A 324 -7.68 -2.12 7.33
N VAL A 325 -7.29 -2.64 6.18
CA VAL A 325 -8.20 -3.17 5.16
C VAL A 325 -8.60 -4.59 5.55
N GLY A 326 -9.91 -4.89 5.48
CA GLY A 326 -10.42 -6.24 5.72
C GLY A 326 -9.77 -7.26 4.79
N LYS A 327 -9.36 -8.39 5.34
CA LYS A 327 -8.67 -9.47 4.63
C LYS A 327 -9.60 -10.69 4.51
N GLY A 328 -9.62 -11.30 3.33
CA GLY A 328 -10.19 -12.63 3.14
C GLY A 328 -9.29 -13.72 3.70
N ASP A 329 -9.81 -14.93 3.80
CA ASP A 329 -9.04 -16.12 4.17
C ASP A 329 -8.57 -16.83 2.91
N ASP A 330 -7.26 -16.77 2.68
CA ASP A 330 -6.62 -17.27 1.47
C ASP A 330 -5.70 -18.47 1.80
N PRO A 331 -6.04 -19.69 1.35
CA PRO A 331 -5.23 -20.88 1.62
C PRO A 331 -3.84 -20.84 0.97
N SER A 332 -3.57 -19.85 0.10
CA SER A 332 -2.30 -19.71 -0.63
C SER A 332 -1.35 -18.65 -0.06
N GLY A 333 -1.71 -17.93 1.02
CA GLY A 333 -0.87 -16.87 1.57
C GLY A 333 -1.04 -16.65 3.07
N HIS A 334 0.09 -16.49 3.77
CA HIS A 334 0.16 -16.41 5.24
C HIS A 334 0.42 -15.01 5.81
N VAL A 335 0.12 -13.95 5.03
CA VAL A 335 0.26 -12.58 5.54
C VAL A 335 -0.95 -12.22 6.37
N ARG A 336 -0.69 -11.82 7.62
CA ARG A 336 -1.71 -11.34 8.55
C ARG A 336 -2.88 -12.31 8.69
N ASP A 337 -2.59 -13.58 8.98
CA ASP A 337 -3.61 -14.61 9.21
C ASP A 337 -4.48 -14.28 10.45
N ASP A 338 -4.00 -13.42 11.34
CA ASP A 338 -4.78 -12.80 12.41
C ASP A 338 -5.96 -11.94 11.91
N LEU A 339 -5.92 -11.52 10.63
CA LEU A 339 -6.99 -10.79 9.94
C LEU A 339 -7.82 -11.67 9.01
N ASP A 340 -7.61 -12.98 8.96
CA ASP A 340 -8.45 -13.86 8.14
C ASP A 340 -9.93 -13.66 8.47
N ASN A 341 -10.76 -13.65 7.42
CA ASN A 341 -12.21 -13.46 7.50
C ASN A 341 -12.63 -12.13 8.16
N THR A 342 -11.85 -11.06 7.99
CA THR A 342 -12.25 -9.70 8.44
C THR A 342 -12.95 -8.89 7.35
N MET A 343 -12.85 -9.31 6.08
CA MET A 343 -13.68 -8.76 5.00
C MET A 343 -15.12 -9.27 5.11
N ARG A 344 -16.05 -8.58 4.44
CA ARG A 344 -17.41 -9.08 4.22
C ARG A 344 -17.34 -10.34 3.35
N ASP A 345 -17.93 -11.45 3.79
CA ASP A 345 -17.90 -12.71 3.05
C ASP A 345 -19.06 -12.85 2.05
N CYS A 346 -19.18 -14.04 1.45
CA CYS A 346 -20.24 -14.31 0.47
C CYS A 346 -21.64 -14.30 1.12
N ALA A 347 -21.79 -14.89 2.30
CA ALA A 347 -23.07 -15.08 2.97
C ALA A 347 -23.63 -13.74 3.45
N ASP A 348 -22.78 -12.81 3.87
CA ASP A 348 -23.17 -11.46 4.28
C ASP A 348 -24.03 -10.74 3.23
N CYS A 349 -23.76 -10.97 1.94
CA CYS A 349 -24.54 -10.43 0.83
C CYS A 349 -25.62 -11.39 0.33
N HIS A 350 -25.26 -12.64 0.11
CA HIS A 350 -26.11 -13.61 -0.57
C HIS A 350 -27.21 -14.22 0.32
N ASP A 351 -27.17 -14.05 1.64
CA ASP A 351 -28.26 -14.47 2.53
C ASP A 351 -29.34 -13.37 2.68
N SER A 352 -28.94 -12.10 2.53
CA SER A 352 -29.80 -10.93 2.80
C SER A 352 -30.24 -10.16 1.56
N GLY A 353 -29.54 -10.34 0.44
CA GLY A 353 -29.68 -9.50 -0.75
C GLY A 353 -29.01 -8.13 -0.63
N TYR A 354 -28.10 -7.96 0.33
CA TYR A 354 -27.35 -6.71 0.52
C TYR A 354 -26.62 -6.28 -0.77
N LEU A 355 -26.63 -4.98 -1.06
CA LEU A 355 -26.15 -4.38 -2.33
C LEU A 355 -26.80 -4.97 -3.59
N GLY A 356 -28.01 -5.54 -3.48
CA GLY A 356 -28.71 -6.14 -4.61
C GLY A 356 -28.18 -7.52 -5.01
N ALA A 357 -27.44 -8.19 -4.13
CA ALA A 357 -26.95 -9.54 -4.39
C ALA A 357 -28.11 -10.53 -4.59
N PRO A 358 -27.99 -11.50 -5.51
CA PRO A 358 -28.98 -12.56 -5.64
C PRO A 358 -29.00 -13.42 -4.38
N ILE A 359 -30.19 -13.70 -3.84
CA ILE A 359 -30.33 -14.52 -2.64
C ILE A 359 -30.06 -15.99 -2.97
N ALA A 360 -29.06 -16.57 -2.29
CA ALA A 360 -28.61 -17.92 -2.53
C ALA A 360 -29.48 -18.95 -1.79
N LYS A 361 -30.49 -19.49 -2.48
CA LYS A 361 -31.44 -20.43 -1.88
C LYS A 361 -30.91 -21.84 -1.66
N HIS A 362 -30.01 -22.31 -2.54
CA HIS A 362 -29.40 -23.66 -2.52
C HIS A 362 -30.39 -24.83 -2.31
N VAL A 363 -31.65 -24.73 -2.75
CA VAL A 363 -32.74 -25.67 -2.39
C VAL A 363 -32.48 -27.13 -2.78
N ASP A 364 -31.68 -27.36 -3.83
CA ASP A 364 -31.38 -28.70 -4.34
C ASP A 364 -30.10 -29.31 -3.75
N PHE A 365 -29.42 -28.60 -2.83
CA PHE A 365 -28.18 -29.07 -2.21
C PHE A 365 -28.40 -29.45 -0.74
N PRO A 366 -27.97 -30.65 -0.32
CA PRO A 366 -27.93 -30.99 1.10
C PRO A 366 -27.08 -29.97 1.89
N PRO A 367 -27.52 -29.54 3.09
CA PRO A 367 -26.81 -28.53 3.90
C PRO A 367 -25.32 -28.83 4.12
N HIS A 368 -24.97 -30.12 4.19
CA HIS A 368 -23.59 -30.59 4.32
C HIS A 368 -22.64 -30.05 3.23
N HIS A 369 -23.13 -29.76 2.02
CA HIS A 369 -22.31 -29.15 0.97
C HIS A 369 -21.86 -27.75 1.39
N ILE A 370 -22.76 -26.92 1.90
CA ILE A 370 -22.46 -25.54 2.31
C ILE A 370 -21.54 -25.54 3.55
N GLU A 371 -21.68 -26.53 4.42
CA GLU A 371 -20.80 -26.73 5.57
C GLU A 371 -19.37 -27.12 5.18
N LYS A 372 -19.19 -27.95 4.13
CA LYS A 372 -17.91 -28.59 3.78
C LYS A 372 -17.26 -28.08 2.50
N ILE A 373 -17.96 -27.29 1.69
CA ILE A 373 -17.48 -26.77 0.42
C ILE A 373 -17.57 -25.25 0.48
N ALA A 374 -16.46 -24.57 0.23
CA ALA A 374 -16.44 -23.11 0.20
C ALA A 374 -17.23 -22.60 -1.02
N CYS A 375 -17.90 -21.45 -0.89
CA CYS A 375 -18.72 -20.85 -1.95
C CYS A 375 -17.94 -20.74 -3.27
N GLN A 376 -16.67 -20.35 -3.17
CA GLN A 376 -15.75 -20.19 -4.30
C GLN A 376 -15.56 -21.49 -5.09
N THR A 377 -15.66 -22.66 -4.47
CA THR A 377 -15.48 -23.95 -5.16
C THR A 377 -16.56 -24.17 -6.21
N CYS A 378 -17.81 -23.82 -5.92
CA CYS A 378 -18.93 -23.96 -6.86
C CYS A 378 -19.09 -22.72 -7.76
N HIS A 379 -18.85 -21.52 -7.22
CA HIS A 379 -19.08 -20.25 -7.94
C HIS A 379 -17.87 -19.72 -8.70
N ILE A 380 -16.69 -20.35 -8.55
CA ILE A 380 -15.49 -20.07 -9.35
C ILE A 380 -14.89 -21.42 -9.82
N PRO A 381 -15.63 -22.21 -10.62
CA PRO A 381 -15.19 -23.55 -11.04
C PRO A 381 -14.02 -23.49 -12.05
N GLU A 382 -13.85 -22.33 -12.70
CA GLU A 382 -12.83 -22.08 -13.70
C GLU A 382 -12.31 -20.64 -13.56
N ARG A 383 -11.03 -20.45 -13.88
CA ARG A 383 -10.42 -19.12 -14.06
C ARG A 383 -10.34 -18.84 -15.55
N HIS A 384 -10.68 -17.62 -15.97
CA HIS A 384 -10.71 -17.22 -17.38
C HIS A 384 -9.35 -16.79 -17.94
N VAL A 385 -8.37 -16.52 -17.06
CA VAL A 385 -7.00 -16.18 -17.42
C VAL A 385 -6.05 -17.10 -16.67
N LYS A 386 -4.99 -17.57 -17.34
CA LYS A 386 -4.02 -18.49 -16.73
C LYS A 386 -3.20 -17.83 -15.63
N SER A 387 -2.74 -18.66 -14.71
CA SER A 387 -1.76 -18.31 -13.69
C SER A 387 -0.54 -19.22 -13.79
N ALA A 388 0.58 -18.80 -13.21
CA ALA A 388 1.76 -19.64 -13.13
C ALA A 388 1.52 -20.77 -12.11
N GLN A 389 1.54 -22.03 -12.57
CA GLN A 389 1.51 -23.21 -11.68
C GLN A 389 2.93 -23.71 -11.38
N VAL A 390 3.90 -23.44 -12.26
CA VAL A 390 5.31 -23.64 -11.94
C VAL A 390 6.06 -22.35 -12.18
N GLN A 391 6.90 -22.01 -11.23
CA GLN A 391 7.81 -20.87 -11.30
C GLN A 391 9.18 -21.39 -10.93
N VAL A 392 10.18 -21.11 -11.76
CA VAL A 392 11.53 -21.59 -11.50
C VAL A 392 12.55 -20.50 -11.75
N SER A 393 13.68 -20.57 -11.05
CA SER A 393 14.82 -19.67 -11.23
C SER A 393 16.15 -20.37 -11.49
N ASP A 394 16.10 -21.67 -11.77
CA ASP A 394 17.21 -22.50 -12.26
C ASP A 394 17.18 -22.69 -13.79
N VAL A 395 16.18 -22.13 -14.48
CA VAL A 395 16.05 -22.16 -15.95
C VAL A 395 16.06 -20.73 -16.49
N PHE A 396 17.03 -20.43 -17.35
CA PHE A 396 17.12 -19.14 -18.03
C PHE A 396 16.00 -18.99 -19.08
N ASN A 397 15.20 -17.95 -18.93
CA ASN A 397 14.06 -17.67 -19.79
C ASN A 397 14.53 -17.00 -21.08
N LYS A 398 14.42 -17.66 -22.23
CA LYS A 398 14.82 -17.09 -23.54
C LYS A 398 13.67 -16.34 -24.26
N GLY A 399 12.58 -16.07 -23.55
CA GLY A 399 11.42 -15.40 -24.11
C GLY A 399 11.75 -14.02 -24.68
N PRO A 400 11.12 -13.61 -25.79
CA PRO A 400 11.27 -12.26 -26.31
C PRO A 400 10.60 -11.23 -25.38
N LYS A 401 11.04 -9.97 -25.48
CA LYS A 401 10.41 -8.79 -24.83
C LYS A 401 10.35 -8.86 -23.30
N ILE A 402 11.35 -9.46 -22.67
CA ILE A 402 11.49 -9.51 -21.22
C ILE A 402 12.32 -8.30 -20.75
N ASP A 403 11.70 -7.41 -19.96
CA ASP A 403 12.35 -6.22 -19.41
C ASP A 403 12.02 -6.00 -17.92
N PRO A 404 12.99 -5.58 -17.07
CA PRO A 404 14.42 -5.43 -17.37
C PRO A 404 15.12 -6.77 -17.59
N PRO A 405 16.34 -6.78 -18.15
CA PRO A 405 17.05 -8.02 -18.47
C PRO A 405 17.20 -9.00 -17.30
N GLY A 406 17.32 -8.49 -16.07
CA GLY A 406 17.38 -9.33 -14.86
C GLY A 406 16.17 -10.26 -14.70
N LYS A 407 15.05 -9.98 -15.38
CA LYS A 407 13.87 -10.86 -15.36
C LYS A 407 14.03 -12.16 -16.14
N HIS A 408 15.07 -12.31 -16.95
CA HIS A 408 15.36 -13.56 -17.65
C HIS A 408 15.70 -14.72 -16.70
N ILE A 409 15.99 -14.45 -15.43
CA ILE A 409 16.23 -15.52 -14.45
C ILE A 409 14.97 -16.25 -14.00
N TRP A 410 13.76 -15.78 -14.33
CA TRP A 410 12.52 -16.48 -13.98
C TRP A 410 11.82 -17.05 -15.20
N THR A 411 11.56 -18.35 -15.13
CA THR A 411 10.77 -19.08 -16.12
C THR A 411 9.44 -19.54 -15.49
N PHE A 412 8.34 -19.36 -16.23
CA PHE A 412 7.00 -19.67 -15.78
C PHE A 412 6.39 -20.77 -16.64
N TYR A 413 5.56 -21.61 -16.02
CA TYR A 413 4.74 -22.59 -16.71
C TYR A 413 3.28 -22.45 -16.28
N ASP A 414 2.38 -22.58 -17.24
CA ASP A 414 0.94 -22.45 -17.05
C ASP A 414 0.29 -23.69 -16.41
N ALA A 415 -1.04 -23.71 -16.37
CA ALA A 415 -1.81 -24.82 -15.79
C ALA A 415 -1.68 -26.15 -16.55
N GLY A 416 -1.26 -26.11 -17.83
CA GLY A 416 -0.93 -27.28 -18.63
C GLY A 416 0.55 -27.65 -18.58
N MET A 417 1.33 -27.06 -17.67
CA MET A 417 2.79 -27.23 -17.58
C MET A 417 3.54 -26.79 -18.83
N LYS A 418 2.96 -25.90 -19.64
CA LYS A 418 3.59 -25.37 -20.85
C LYS A 418 4.35 -24.09 -20.50
N TYR A 419 5.50 -23.88 -21.16
CA TYR A 419 6.27 -22.65 -21.02
C TYR A 419 5.39 -21.44 -21.31
N TRP A 420 5.47 -20.45 -20.41
CA TRP A 420 4.72 -19.22 -20.49
C TRP A 420 5.68 -18.02 -20.45
N ASN A 421 5.71 -17.24 -21.53
CA ASN A 421 6.43 -15.97 -21.57
C ASN A 421 5.65 -14.85 -20.86
N HIS A 422 5.41 -15.04 -19.55
CA HIS A 422 4.66 -14.11 -18.72
C HIS A 422 5.19 -12.67 -18.80
N TYR A 423 6.51 -12.49 -18.78
CA TYR A 423 7.09 -11.15 -18.84
C TYR A 423 6.95 -10.50 -20.22
N GLY A 424 7.06 -11.26 -21.31
CA GLY A 424 6.75 -10.75 -22.64
C GLY A 424 5.28 -10.33 -22.77
N GLU A 425 4.34 -11.08 -22.19
CA GLU A 425 2.94 -10.71 -22.12
C GLU A 425 2.73 -9.42 -21.31
N LEU A 426 3.35 -9.29 -20.13
CA LEU A 426 3.24 -8.05 -19.33
C LEU A 426 3.84 -6.82 -20.01
N THR A 427 4.80 -6.99 -20.93
CA THR A 427 5.34 -5.90 -21.74
C THR A 427 4.37 -5.49 -22.84
N MET A 428 3.53 -6.41 -23.33
CA MET A 428 2.68 -6.22 -24.51
C MET A 428 1.21 -5.97 -24.20
N PHE A 429 0.69 -6.54 -23.11
CA PHE A 429 -0.73 -6.56 -22.78
C PHE A 429 -1.01 -5.76 -21.52
N THR A 430 -2.20 -5.18 -21.47
CA THR A 430 -2.72 -4.51 -20.28
C THR A 430 -3.66 -5.44 -19.50
N ALA A 431 -4.28 -4.94 -18.44
CA ALA A 431 -5.30 -5.71 -17.71
C ALA A 431 -6.58 -5.92 -18.54
N GLU A 432 -6.81 -5.03 -19.50
CA GLU A 432 -7.95 -5.05 -20.41
C GLU A 432 -7.76 -6.06 -21.56
N ASP A 433 -6.50 -6.27 -21.99
CA ASP A 433 -6.16 -7.10 -23.15
C ASP A 433 -5.65 -8.51 -22.80
N GLN A 434 -5.99 -8.99 -21.60
CA GLN A 434 -5.52 -10.31 -21.13
C GLN A 434 -6.07 -11.44 -22.02
N PRO A 435 -5.18 -12.34 -22.51
CA PRO A 435 -5.62 -13.52 -23.26
C PRO A 435 -6.55 -14.40 -22.43
N THR A 436 -7.58 -14.94 -23.07
CA THR A 436 -8.40 -15.98 -22.45
C THR A 436 -7.65 -17.29 -22.51
N ASP A 437 -7.32 -17.80 -21.34
CA ASP A 437 -6.64 -19.07 -21.18
C ASP A 437 -7.22 -19.72 -19.93
N ALA A 438 -8.33 -20.43 -20.16
CA ALA A 438 -9.16 -20.90 -19.08
C ALA A 438 -8.57 -22.18 -18.44
N PHE A 439 -8.60 -22.25 -17.11
CA PHE A 439 -8.17 -23.45 -16.40
C PHE A 439 -9.01 -23.69 -15.14
N ARG A 440 -9.13 -24.98 -14.78
CA ARG A 440 -9.80 -25.39 -13.54
C ARG A 440 -8.79 -25.40 -12.40
N PRO A 441 -9.01 -24.65 -11.31
CA PRO A 441 -8.18 -24.72 -10.11
C PRO A 441 -8.16 -26.13 -9.52
N ALA A 442 -7.07 -26.47 -8.82
CA ALA A 442 -7.06 -27.68 -8.00
C ALA A 442 -8.00 -27.51 -6.81
N LEU A 443 -8.47 -28.63 -6.24
CA LEU A 443 -9.25 -28.61 -5.00
C LEU A 443 -8.37 -29.08 -3.83
N ALA A 444 -8.45 -28.37 -2.71
CA ALA A 444 -7.75 -28.76 -1.48
C ALA A 444 -8.65 -28.61 -0.26
N ARG A 445 -8.44 -29.46 0.75
CA ARG A 445 -9.05 -29.29 2.07
C ARG A 445 -8.25 -28.25 2.84
N TYR A 446 -8.93 -27.23 3.34
CA TYR A 446 -8.35 -26.16 4.15
C TYR A 446 -9.36 -25.73 5.22
N LYS A 447 -8.91 -25.69 6.49
CA LYS A 447 -9.74 -25.36 7.67
C LYS A 447 -11.13 -26.06 7.66
N GLY A 448 -11.17 -27.33 7.27
CA GLY A 448 -12.39 -28.15 7.26
C GLY A 448 -13.32 -27.99 6.05
N LYS A 449 -13.00 -27.11 5.09
CA LYS A 449 -13.75 -26.94 3.83
C LYS A 449 -12.90 -27.30 2.60
N ILE A 450 -13.56 -27.60 1.49
CA ILE A 450 -12.94 -27.76 0.17
C ILE A 450 -12.91 -26.40 -0.52
N TYR A 451 -11.71 -25.94 -0.90
CA TYR A 451 -11.46 -24.67 -1.59
C TYR A 451 -10.85 -24.90 -2.97
N PRO A 452 -11.13 -24.00 -3.95
CA PRO A 452 -10.32 -23.92 -5.16
C PRO A 452 -8.98 -23.27 -4.82
N VAL A 453 -7.89 -23.90 -5.22
CA VAL A 453 -6.53 -23.44 -4.97
C VAL A 453 -5.69 -23.50 -6.24
N ASN A 454 -4.77 -22.54 -6.36
CA ASN A 454 -3.73 -22.61 -7.38
C ASN A 454 -2.50 -23.25 -6.74
N ARG A 455 -2.10 -24.41 -7.24
CA ARG A 455 -0.95 -25.14 -6.72
C ARG A 455 0.31 -24.63 -7.41
N VAL A 456 0.94 -23.63 -6.81
CA VAL A 456 2.19 -23.07 -7.32
C VAL A 456 3.40 -23.88 -6.83
N HIS A 457 4.05 -24.57 -7.74
CA HIS A 457 5.36 -25.20 -7.53
C HIS A 457 6.47 -24.20 -7.80
N SER A 458 7.40 -24.08 -6.86
CA SER A 458 8.50 -23.13 -6.93
C SER A 458 9.83 -23.85 -6.79
N ALA A 459 10.77 -23.57 -7.69
CA ALA A 459 12.13 -24.10 -7.63
C ALA A 459 13.17 -22.99 -7.80
N TRP A 460 14.25 -23.07 -7.04
CA TRP A 460 15.37 -22.13 -7.13
C TRP A 460 16.68 -22.75 -6.65
N PRO A 461 17.83 -22.25 -7.11
CA PRO A 461 19.12 -22.53 -6.50
C PRO A 461 19.17 -22.05 -5.04
N GLY A 462 19.11 -22.99 -4.09
CA GLY A 462 19.16 -22.70 -2.66
C GLY A 462 20.57 -22.81 -2.07
N LEU A 463 20.88 -21.96 -1.09
CA LEU A 463 22.10 -22.06 -0.28
C LEU A 463 21.80 -22.79 1.03
N LYS A 464 22.39 -23.97 1.21
CA LYS A 464 22.35 -24.72 2.47
C LYS A 464 23.60 -24.40 3.29
N ILE A 465 23.44 -24.22 4.60
CA ILE A 465 24.57 -24.18 5.53
C ILE A 465 24.37 -25.30 6.53
N ASP A 466 25.41 -26.08 6.75
CA ASP A 466 25.35 -27.24 7.62
C ASP A 466 24.97 -26.84 9.05
N GLY A 467 24.08 -27.63 9.64
CA GLY A 467 23.55 -27.40 11.00
C GLY A 467 22.56 -26.23 11.14
N GLN A 468 22.18 -25.55 10.05
CA GLN A 468 21.23 -24.43 10.08
C GLN A 468 19.93 -24.78 9.34
N PRO A 469 18.74 -24.53 9.93
CA PRO A 469 17.46 -24.78 9.25
C PRO A 469 17.21 -23.79 8.11
N GLY A 470 16.39 -24.21 7.15
CA GLY A 470 15.97 -23.39 6.02
C GLY A 470 17.01 -23.20 4.93
N LEU A 471 16.56 -22.70 3.78
CA LEU A 471 17.39 -22.41 2.63
C LEU A 471 17.63 -20.90 2.51
N GLY A 472 18.88 -20.52 2.33
CA GLY A 472 19.24 -19.24 1.76
C GLY A 472 19.02 -19.23 0.25
N GLN A 473 19.28 -18.10 -0.38
CA GLN A 473 19.38 -17.97 -1.83
C GLN A 473 20.58 -17.07 -2.14
N PRO A 474 21.24 -17.25 -3.30
CA PRO A 474 22.27 -16.30 -3.74
C PRO A 474 21.66 -14.91 -3.98
N PHE A 475 22.50 -13.87 -4.02
CA PHE A 475 21.99 -12.55 -4.38
C PHE A 475 21.75 -12.48 -5.88
N MET A 476 20.68 -11.77 -6.28
CA MET A 476 20.32 -11.61 -7.69
C MET A 476 21.50 -11.02 -8.50
N LYS A 477 22.21 -10.05 -7.90
CA LYS A 477 23.40 -9.42 -8.49
C LYS A 477 24.60 -10.37 -8.69
N ASP A 478 24.66 -11.49 -7.99
CA ASP A 478 25.75 -12.47 -8.10
C ASP A 478 25.43 -13.55 -9.15
N VAL A 479 24.15 -13.73 -9.47
CA VAL A 479 23.67 -14.73 -10.45
C VAL A 479 23.40 -14.10 -11.81
N PHE A 480 22.90 -12.86 -11.82
CA PHE A 480 22.65 -12.08 -13.01
C PHE A 480 23.62 -10.90 -13.04
N ILE A 481 24.81 -11.16 -13.59
CA ILE A 481 25.76 -10.11 -13.97
C ILE A 481 25.53 -9.86 -15.47
N LEU A 482 25.03 -8.68 -15.81
CA LEU A 482 25.24 -8.10 -17.14
C LEU A 482 26.48 -7.23 -17.08
#